data_AF-A0A1L5KMS5-F1
#
_entry.id   AF-A0A1L5KMS5-F1
#
_cell.length_a   1.000
_cell.length_b   1.000
_cell.length_c   1.000
_cell.angle_alpha   90.00
_cell.angle_beta   90.00
_cell.angle_gamma   90.00
#
_symmetry.space_group_name_H-M   'P 1'
#
loop_
_entity.id
_entity.type
_entity.pdbx_description
1 polymer ?
#
loop_
_entity_poly.entity_id
_entity_poly.type
_entity_poly.pdbx_seq_one_letter_code
_entity_poly.pdbx_strand_id
1 'polypeptide(L)' 'METFNSLFMVSPLLLGVLFFVAMLAGFIDSIAGGGGLLTIPALMAAGMSPANALATNKLQACGGSISATIYFIRR' A
#
# COMPACT_ATOMS: atom_id res chain seq x y z
N MET A 1 10.80 13.28 17.57
CA MET A 1 11.07 12.74 16.21
C MET A 1 11.95 11.50 16.27
N GLU A 2 13.03 11.53 17.06
CA GLU A 2 13.92 10.39 17.34
C GLU A 2 13.18 9.06 17.65
N THR A 3 12.24 9.07 18.61
CA THR A 3 11.49 7.87 19.02
C THR A 3 10.63 7.27 17.90
N PHE A 4 10.11 8.11 17.00
CA PHE A 4 9.25 7.64 15.91
C PHE A 4 10.10 6.97 14.81
N ASN A 5 11.22 7.59 14.46
CA ASN A 5 12.17 7.02 13.51
C ASN A 5 12.77 5.70 14.03
N SER A 6 12.99 5.55 15.34
CA SER A 6 13.45 4.28 15.92
C SER A 6 12.40 3.16 15.87
N LEU A 7 11.10 3.49 15.90
CA LEU A 7 10.02 2.51 15.80
C LEU A 7 9.70 2.10 14.36
N PHE A 8 9.68 3.07 13.44
CA PHE A 8 9.19 2.86 12.08
C PHE A 8 10.28 2.85 11.02
N MET A 9 11.53 3.21 11.36
CA MET A 9 12.69 3.26 10.44
C MET A 9 12.52 4.22 9.23
N VAL A 10 11.37 4.88 9.09
CA VAL A 10 11.04 5.88 8.05
C VAL A 10 10.46 7.14 8.68
N SER A 11 10.64 8.27 8.00
CA SER A 11 10.18 9.57 8.48
C SER A 11 8.64 9.65 8.51
N PRO A 12 8.04 10.33 9.50
CA PRO A 12 6.59 10.48 9.60
C PRO A 12 5.97 11.10 8.34
N LEU A 13 6.69 12.04 7.71
CA LEU A 13 6.25 12.70 6.49
C LEU A 13 6.18 11.72 5.31
N LEU A 14 7.21 10.87 5.15
CA LEU A 14 7.23 9.85 4.10
C LEU A 14 6.10 8.84 4.29
N LEU A 15 5.83 8.45 5.55
CA LEU A 15 4.71 7.59 5.88
C LEU A 15 3.37 8.19 5.45
N GLY A 16 3.16 9.48 5.70
CA GLY A 16 1.98 10.22 5.26
C GLY A 16 1.83 10.25 3.74
N VAL A 17 2.92 10.50 3.01
CA VAL A 17 2.91 10.49 1.53
C VAL A 17 2.56 9.10 1.01
N LEU A 18 3.22 8.05 1.51
CA LEU A 18 2.96 6.67 1.10
C LEU A 18 1.51 6.24 1.41
N PHE A 19 0.93 6.71 2.51
CA PHE A 19 -0.47 6.47 2.84
C PHE A 19 -1.42 7.05 1.77
N PHE A 20 -1.24 8.31 1.38
CA PHE A 20 -2.08 8.93 0.34
C PHE A 20 -1.88 8.26 -1.03
N VAL A 21 -0.64 7.89 -1.37
CA VAL A 21 -0.36 7.14 -2.60
C VAL A 21 -1.07 5.78 -2.59
N ALA A 22 -1.02 5.05 -1.47
CA ALA A 22 -1.71 3.77 -1.33
C ALA A 22 -3.23 3.92 -1.40
N MET A 23 -3.79 5.00 -0.84
CA MET A 23 -5.23 5.30 -0.92
C MET A 23 -5.67 5.55 -2.36
N LEU A 24 -4.93 6.40 -3.09
CA LEU A 24 -5.18 6.67 -4.51
C LEU A 24 -5.00 5.42 -5.37
N ALA A 25 -3.94 4.64 -5.11
CA ALA A 25 -3.69 3.39 -5.80
C ALA A 25 -4.84 2.39 -5.60
N GLY A 26 -5.35 2.23 -4.37
CA GLY A 26 -6.49 1.36 -4.08
C GLY A 26 -7.80 1.84 -4.73
N PHE A 27 -8.02 3.16 -4.77
CA PHE A 27 -9.16 3.73 -5.50
C PHE A 27 -9.09 3.40 -7.00
N ILE A 28 -7.94 3.63 -7.63
CA ILE A 28 -7.72 3.30 -9.05
C ILE A 28 -7.82 1.79 -9.30
N ASP A 29 -7.27 0.98 -8.39
CA ASP A 29 -7.34 -0.49 -8.46
C ASP A 29 -8.79 -0.99 -8.48
N SER A 30 -9.68 -0.35 -7.72
CA SER A 30 -11.11 -0.69 -7.73
C SER A 30 -11.84 -0.33 -9.03
N ILE A 31 -11.32 0.61 -9.82
CA ILE A 31 -11.93 1.09 -11.07
C ILE A 31 -11.39 0.33 -12.28
N ALA A 32 -10.07 0.31 -12.44
CA ALA A 32 -9.39 -0.19 -13.64
C ALA A 32 -8.50 -1.41 -13.37
N GLY A 33 -8.24 -1.73 -12.10
CA GLY A 33 -7.21 -2.67 -11.68
C GLY A 33 -5.79 -2.12 -11.85
N GLY A 34 -4.82 -2.77 -11.21
CA GLY A 34 -3.40 -2.47 -11.40
C GLY A 34 -2.84 -1.38 -10.50
N GLY A 35 -3.42 -1.13 -9.32
CA GLY A 35 -2.90 -0.17 -8.34
C GLY A 35 -1.46 -0.43 -7.89
N GLY A 36 -0.95 -1.65 -8.13
CA GLY A 36 0.48 -1.99 -8.00
C GLY A 36 1.43 -1.13 -8.85
N LEU A 37 0.97 -0.63 -9.99
CA LEU A 37 1.76 0.25 -10.85
C LEU A 37 2.06 1.61 -10.19
N LEU A 38 1.27 2.02 -9.20
CA LEU A 38 1.51 3.22 -8.39
C LEU A 38 2.28 2.90 -7.11
N THR A 39 1.87 1.86 -6.39
CA THR A 39 2.44 1.52 -5.07
C THR A 39 3.84 0.94 -5.14
N ILE A 40 4.17 0.09 -6.13
CA ILE A 40 5.51 -0.48 -6.26
C ILE A 40 6.58 0.59 -6.48
N PRO A 41 6.48 1.49 -7.50
CA PRO A 41 7.50 2.52 -7.69
C PRO A 41 7.57 3.52 -6.53
N ALA A 42 6.44 3.81 -5.87
CA ALA A 42 6.45 4.68 -4.69
C ALA A 42 7.20 4.07 -3.49
N LEU A 43 7.02 2.77 -3.23
CA LEU A 43 7.74 2.04 -2.18
C LEU A 43 9.22 1.87 -2.52
N MET A 44 9.54 1.62 -3.79
CA MET A 44 10.93 1.57 -4.26
C MET A 44 11.61 2.94 -4.15
N ALA A 45 10.91 4.03 -4.46
CA ALA A 45 11.39 5.40 -4.26
C ALA A 45 11.59 5.74 -2.77
N ALA A 46 10.82 5.12 -1.87
CA ALA A 46 11.01 5.19 -0.42
C ALA A 46 12.19 4.34 0.10
N GLY A 47 12.91 3.64 -0.79
CA GLY A 47 14.10 2.85 -0.44
C GLY A 47 13.82 1.38 -0.13
N MET A 48 12.60 0.87 -0.35
CA MET A 48 12.33 -0.56 -0.17
C MET A 48 12.94 -1.40 -1.30
N SER A 49 13.44 -2.59 -0.95
CA SER A 49 13.87 -3.57 -1.94
C SER A 49 12.67 -4.02 -2.82
N PRO A 50 12.89 -4.44 -4.07
CA PRO A 50 11.81 -4.88 -4.96
C PRO A 50 10.97 -6.02 -4.36
N ALA A 51 11.62 -6.96 -3.65
CA ALA A 51 10.94 -8.06 -2.97
C ALA A 51 9.99 -7.56 -1.87
N ASN A 52 10.44 -6.60 -1.06
CA ASN A 52 9.61 -6.03 0.01
C ASN A 52 8.48 -5.18 -0.57
N ALA A 53 8.74 -4.40 -1.62
CA ALA A 53 7.72 -3.58 -2.29
C ALA A 53 6.62 -4.45 -2.91
N LEU A 54 7.00 -5.55 -3.57
CA LEU A 54 6.05 -6.55 -4.10
C LEU A 54 5.24 -7.22 -2.99
N ALA A 55 5.88 -7.60 -1.89
CA ALA A 55 5.20 -8.20 -0.75
C ALA A 55 4.16 -7.25 -0.14
N THR A 56 4.52 -5.98 0.06
CA THR A 56 3.60 -4.96 0.57
C THR A 56 2.43 -4.71 -0.39
N ASN A 57 2.69 -4.62 -1.70
CA ASN A 57 1.61 -4.45 -2.68
C ASN A 57 0.67 -5.68 -2.73
N LYS A 58 1.20 -6.90 -2.64
CA LYS A 58 0.39 -8.13 -2.54
C LYS A 58 -0.52 -8.10 -1.30
N LEU A 59 0.03 -7.71 -0.16
CA LEU A 59 -0.72 -7.62 1.09
C LEU A 59 -1.84 -6.56 1.01
N GLN A 60 -1.58 -5.43 0.34
CA GLN A 60 -2.60 -4.41 0.08
C GLN A 60 -3.76 -4.96 -0.77
N ALA A 61 -3.46 -5.73 -1.83
CA ALA A 61 -4.48 -6.32 -2.70
C ALA A 61 -5.37 -7.35 -1.97
N CYS A 62 -4.86 -8.04 -0.95
CA CYS A 62 -5.66 -8.96 -0.14
C CYS A 62 -6.87 -8.27 0.52
N GLY A 63 -6.74 -6.99 0.90
CA GLY A 63 -7.86 -6.23 1.48
C GLY A 63 -9.04 -6.10 0.53
N GLY A 64 -8.78 -5.84 -0.76
CA GLY A 64 -9.81 -5.78 -1.80
C GLY A 64 -10.52 -7.13 -1.99
N SER A 65 -9.75 -8.22 -2.03
CA SER A 65 -10.31 -9.58 -2.11
C SER A 65 -11.16 -9.92 -0.89
N ILE A 66 -10.72 -9.60 0.33
CA ILE A 66 -11.50 -9.81 1.56
C ILE A 66 -12.82 -9.03 1.51
N SER A 67 -12.79 -7.77 1.09
CA SER A 67 -13.99 -6.95 0.93
C SER A 67 -14.98 -7.58 -0.06
N ALA A 68 -14.48 -8.06 -1.21
CA ALA A 68 -15.30 -8.76 -2.20
C ALA A 68 -15.89 -10.08 -1.66
N THR A 69 -15.10 -10.86 -0.91
CA THR A 69 -15.56 -12.08 -0.24
C THR A 69 -16.66 -11.79 0.77
N ILE A 70 -16.48 -10.79 1.64
CA ILE A 70 -17.50 -10.38 2.62
C ILE A 70 -18.78 -9.94 1.93
N TYR A 71 -18.66 -9.16 0.85
CA TYR A 71 -19.80 -8.72 0.06
C TYR A 71 -20.56 -9.91 -0.56
N PHE A 72 -19.83 -10.89 -1.10
CA PHE A 72 -20.43 -12.10 -1.69
C PHE A 72 -21.11 -12.99 -0.64
N ILE A 73 -20.52 -13.17 0.54
CA ILE A 73 -21.12 -13.95 1.64
C ILE A 73 -22.38 -13.28 2.20
N ARG A 74 -22.43 -11.95 2.18
CA ARG A 74 -23.58 -11.16 2.65
C ARG A 74 -24.70 -11.04 1.64
N ARG A 75 -24.53 -11.56 0.43
CA ARG A 75 -25.48 -11.49 -0.67
C ARG A 75 -26.07 -12.86 -0.96
#